data_AF-A0A9E0KSG6-F1
#
_entry.id   AF-A0A9E0KSG6-F1
#
_cell.length_a   1.000
_cell.length_b   1.000
_cell.length_c   1.000
_cell.angle_alpha   90.00
_cell.angle_beta   90.00
_cell.angle_gamma   90.00
#
_symmetry.space_group_name_H-M   'P 1'
#
loop_
_entity.id
_entity.type
_entity.pdbx_description
1 polymer ?
#
loop_
_entity_poly.entity_id
_entity_poly.type
_entity_poly.pdbx_seq_one_letter_code
_entity_poly.pdbx_strand_id
1 'polypeptide(L)'
;MYEWLVYIHVLATFAFLLTHGVSSVVSLRLRRQRDPAVARAWLELNASGSVIAVLYGSLLILLISGVINGFMGKWWGQWWIWVSLILLILIIVAMGLIGSRHYSKIRKALGMPYFDGRKGHPAEPPAPDEEIVVLLANSPAITLTVIGFGGIAVILWLMMFKPF
;
A
#
# COMPACT_ATOMS: atom_id res chain seq x y z
N MET A 1 21.59 -0.93 21.94
CA MET A 1 20.33 -0.16 21.69
C MET A 1 20.15 0.14 20.20
N TYR A 2 21.13 0.76 19.54
CA TYR A 2 21.03 1.15 18.13
C TYR A 2 20.75 -0.02 17.18
N GLU A 3 21.53 -1.11 17.28
CA GLU A 3 21.36 -2.29 16.42
C GLU A 3 19.97 -2.94 16.55
N TRP A 4 19.40 -2.94 17.76
CA TRP A 4 18.04 -3.42 17.99
C TRP A 4 16.99 -2.57 17.27
N LEU A 5 17.17 -1.25 17.21
CA LEU A 5 16.26 -0.37 16.48
C LEU A 5 16.43 -0.49 14.96
N VAL A 6 17.65 -0.74 14.47
CA VAL A 6 17.89 -1.09 13.07
C VAL A 6 17.19 -2.41 12.74
N TYR A 7 17.33 -3.43 13.59
CA TYR A 7 16.62 -4.70 13.44
C TYR A 7 15.10 -4.51 13.39
N ILE A 8 14.52 -3.74 14.32
CA ILE A 8 13.07 -3.45 14.32
C ILE A 8 12.64 -2.74 13.03
N HIS A 9 13.42 -1.78 12.55
CA HIS A 9 13.12 -1.07 11.31
C HIS A 9 13.09 -2.01 10.09
N VAL A 10 14.07 -2.90 10.00
CA VAL A 10 14.17 -3.91 8.94
C VAL A 10 13.03 -4.92 9.05
N LEU A 11 12.74 -5.43 10.25
CA LEU A 11 11.64 -6.37 10.50
C LEU A 11 10.28 -5.75 10.15
N ALA A 12 10.05 -4.48 10.51
CA ALA A 12 8.85 -3.76 10.14
C ALA A 12 8.73 -3.59 8.62
N THR A 13 9.85 -3.38 7.92
CA THR A 13 9.89 -3.35 6.45
C THR A 13 9.46 -4.69 5.87
N PHE A 14 9.93 -5.82 6.38
CA PHE A 14 9.49 -7.15 5.94
C PHE A 14 8.00 -7.38 6.18
N ALA A 15 7.49 -7.03 7.37
CA ALA A 15 6.07 -7.17 7.69
C ALA A 15 5.18 -6.29 6.78
N PHE A 16 5.63 -5.07 6.49
CA PHE A 16 4.98 -4.17 5.55
C PHE A 16 4.96 -4.76 4.14
N LEU A 17 6.11 -5.22 3.63
CA LEU A 17 6.21 -5.80 2.30
C LEU A 17 5.38 -7.08 2.13
N LEU A 18 5.24 -7.88 3.19
CA LEU A 18 4.40 -9.08 3.17
C LEU A 18 2.93 -8.72 2.92
N THR A 19 2.38 -7.81 3.72
CA THR A 19 0.96 -7.41 3.59
C THR A 19 0.69 -6.55 2.37
N HIS A 20 1.58 -5.62 2.06
CA HIS A 20 1.50 -4.75 0.88
C HIS A 20 1.71 -5.54 -0.43
N GLY A 21 2.62 -6.51 -0.42
CA GLY A 21 2.88 -7.41 -1.55
C GLY A 21 1.68 -8.29 -1.87
N VAL A 22 1.02 -8.87 -0.86
CA VAL A 22 -0.23 -9.63 -1.05
C VAL A 22 -1.32 -8.75 -1.67
N SER A 23 -1.49 -7.51 -1.18
CA SER A 23 -2.43 -6.55 -1.76
C SER A 23 -2.13 -6.24 -3.23
N SER A 24 -0.85 -6.14 -3.58
CA SER A 24 -0.41 -5.92 -4.96
C SER A 24 -0.72 -7.11 -5.88
N VAL A 25 -0.51 -8.34 -5.40
CA VAL A 25 -0.85 -9.56 -6.15
C VAL A 25 -2.36 -9.69 -6.36
N VAL A 26 -3.16 -9.44 -5.31
CA VAL A 26 -4.63 -9.43 -5.40
C VAL A 26 -5.09 -8.39 -6.42
N SER A 27 -4.54 -7.17 -6.34
CA SER A 27 -4.79 -6.09 -7.28
C SER A 27 -4.51 -6.47 -8.76
N LEU A 28 -3.37 -7.11 -9.01
CA LEU A 28 -2.99 -7.58 -10.35
C LEU A 28 -3.88 -8.74 -10.83
N ARG A 29 -4.26 -9.65 -9.94
CA ARG A 29 -5.15 -10.77 -10.24
C ARG A 29 -6.56 -10.29 -10.55
N LEU A 30 -7.08 -9.31 -9.80
CA LEU A 30 -8.41 -8.72 -10.01
C LEU A 30 -8.58 -8.20 -11.44
N ARG A 31 -7.55 -7.63 -12.06
CA ARG A 31 -7.61 -7.16 -13.46
C ARG A 31 -8.02 -8.21 -14.47
N ARG A 32 -7.75 -9.48 -14.18
CA ARG A 32 -8.05 -10.60 -15.08
C ARG A 32 -9.23 -11.43 -14.60
N GLN A 33 -9.84 -11.04 -13.47
CA GLN A 33 -10.94 -11.78 -12.90
C GLN A 33 -12.23 -11.47 -13.67
N ARG A 34 -12.98 -12.53 -14.00
CA ARG A 34 -14.27 -12.44 -14.69
C ARG A 34 -15.45 -12.80 -13.79
N ASP A 35 -15.19 -13.53 -12.71
CA ASP A 35 -16.20 -13.90 -11.73
C ASP A 35 -16.30 -12.83 -10.62
N PRO A 36 -17.41 -12.08 -10.52
CA PRO A 36 -17.62 -11.08 -9.48
C PRO A 36 -17.60 -11.65 -8.06
N ALA A 37 -18.07 -12.89 -7.87
CA ALA A 37 -18.11 -13.53 -6.56
C ALA A 37 -16.68 -13.80 -6.05
N VAL A 38 -15.79 -14.26 -6.93
CA VAL A 38 -14.37 -14.46 -6.57
C VAL A 38 -13.66 -13.12 -6.35
N ALA A 39 -13.93 -12.11 -7.17
CA ALA A 39 -13.38 -10.77 -6.97
C ALA A 39 -13.77 -10.18 -5.61
N ARG A 40 -15.04 -10.35 -5.23
CA ARG A 40 -15.57 -9.96 -3.92
C ARG A 40 -14.87 -10.70 -2.78
N ALA A 41 -14.77 -12.03 -2.86
CA ALA A 41 -14.12 -12.84 -1.84
C ALA A 41 -12.66 -12.44 -1.59
N TRP A 42 -11.90 -12.15 -2.65
CA TRP A 42 -10.52 -11.68 -2.52
C TRP A 42 -10.42 -10.30 -1.86
N LEU A 43 -11.32 -9.37 -2.19
CA LEU A 43 -11.35 -8.06 -1.56
C LEU A 43 -11.80 -8.12 -0.10
N GLU A 44 -12.71 -9.03 0.26
CA GLU A 44 -13.11 -9.28 1.65
C GLU A 44 -11.93 -9.80 2.47
N LEU A 45 -11.21 -10.80 1.96
CA LEU A 45 -10.04 -11.36 2.62
C LEU A 45 -8.93 -10.32 2.81
N ASN A 46 -8.61 -9.57 1.74
CA ASN A 46 -7.53 -8.58 1.74
C ASN A 46 -7.87 -7.31 2.52
N ALA A 47 -9.17 -6.97 2.67
CA ALA A 47 -9.64 -5.85 3.47
C ALA A 47 -10.04 -6.26 4.91
N SER A 48 -9.64 -7.44 5.36
CA SER A 48 -9.84 -7.85 6.76
C SER A 48 -9.10 -6.92 7.72
N GLY A 49 -9.71 -6.69 8.89
CA GLY A 49 -9.15 -5.77 9.90
C GLY A 49 -7.75 -6.15 10.35
N SER A 50 -7.42 -7.44 10.39
CA SER A 50 -6.09 -7.94 10.74
C SER A 50 -5.03 -7.59 9.68
N VAL A 51 -5.32 -7.78 8.39
CA VAL A 51 -4.39 -7.42 7.30
C VAL A 51 -4.16 -5.91 7.29
N ILE A 52 -5.23 -5.13 7.45
CA ILE A 52 -5.15 -3.66 7.54
C ILE A 52 -4.32 -3.23 8.76
N ALA A 53 -4.54 -3.84 9.93
CA ALA A 53 -3.80 -3.53 11.15
C ALA A 53 -2.31 -3.82 11.01
N VAL A 54 -1.94 -4.97 10.41
CA VAL A 54 -0.53 -5.32 10.18
C VAL A 54 0.10 -4.37 9.15
N LEU A 55 -0.61 -4.02 8.07
CA LEU A 55 -0.10 -3.09 7.05
C LEU A 55 0.21 -1.71 7.64
N TYR A 56 -0.75 -1.09 8.32
CA TYR A 56 -0.55 0.25 8.88
C TYR A 56 0.31 0.24 10.14
N GLY A 57 0.21 -0.81 10.96
CA GLY A 57 1.04 -0.98 12.15
C GLY A 57 2.51 -1.15 11.79
N SER A 58 2.83 -1.99 10.79
CA SER A 58 4.21 -2.16 10.31
C SER A 58 4.76 -0.88 9.68
N LEU A 59 3.96 -0.16 8.87
CA LEU A 59 4.36 1.14 8.32
C LEU A 59 4.65 2.17 9.42
N LEU A 60 3.82 2.22 10.47
CA LEU A 60 4.02 3.13 11.60
C LEU A 60 5.29 2.79 12.38
N ILE A 61 5.52 1.50 12.68
CA ILE A 61 6.73 1.03 13.36
C ILE A 61 7.98 1.33 12.52
N LEU A 62 7.91 1.10 11.20
CA LEU A 62 8.98 1.43 10.25
C LEU A 62 9.33 2.92 10.33
N LEU A 63 8.34 3.81 10.26
CA LEU A 63 8.55 5.25 10.36
C LEU A 63 9.15 5.67 11.70
N ILE A 64 8.57 5.23 12.81
CA ILE A 64 9.03 5.60 14.16
C ILE A 64 10.47 5.12 14.38
N SER A 65 10.75 3.85 14.08
CA SER A 65 12.09 3.29 14.23
C SER A 65 13.11 3.97 13.30
N GLY A 66 12.72 4.34 12.08
CA GLY A 66 13.56 5.08 11.15
C GLY A 66 13.92 6.48 11.66
N VAL A 67 12.95 7.21 12.22
CA VAL A 67 13.17 8.53 12.83
C VAL A 67 14.13 8.43 14.01
N ILE A 68 13.93 7.45 14.91
CA ILE A 68 14.81 7.25 16.07
C ILE A 68 16.24 6.90 15.59
N ASN A 69 16.38 6.00 14.61
CA ASN A 69 17.68 5.66 14.02
C ASN A 69 18.36 6.87 13.38
N GLY A 70 17.61 7.77 12.73
CA GLY A 70 18.13 9.02 12.17
C GLY A 70 18.74 9.93 13.23
N PHE A 71 18.10 10.07 14.40
CA PHE A 71 18.65 10.83 15.53
C PHE A 71 19.89 10.16 16.13
N MET A 72 19.82 8.86 16.38
CA MET A 72 20.95 8.11 16.97
C MET A 72 22.17 8.08 16.04
N GLY A 73 21.94 7.97 14.73
CA GLY A 73 22.99 7.97 13.71
C GLY A 73 23.46 9.38 13.30
N LYS A 74 22.82 10.44 13.79
CA LYS A 74 23.08 11.85 13.40
C LYS A 74 22.97 12.07 11.87
N TRP A 75 22.02 11.40 11.23
CA TRP A 75 21.89 11.41 9.76
C TRP A 75 21.03 12.54 9.20
N TRP A 76 20.44 13.40 10.04
CA TRP A 76 19.57 14.48 9.58
C TRP A 76 20.25 15.57 8.74
N GLY A 77 21.59 15.64 8.78
CA GLY A 77 22.37 16.48 7.86
C GLY A 77 22.62 15.86 6.48
N GLN A 78 22.24 14.60 6.28
CA GLN A 78 22.48 13.85 5.05
C GLN A 78 21.26 13.95 4.12
N TRP A 79 21.50 14.29 2.86
CA TRP A 79 20.41 14.53 1.91
C TRP A 79 19.66 13.26 1.51
N TRP A 80 20.32 12.09 1.51
CA TRP A 80 19.66 10.81 1.21
C TRP A 80 18.50 10.47 2.17
N ILE A 81 18.54 10.91 3.43
CA ILE A 81 17.44 10.76 4.39
C ILE A 81 16.23 11.56 3.93
N TRP A 82 16.43 12.84 3.63
CA TRP A 82 15.35 13.75 3.23
C TRP A 82 14.69 13.31 1.93
N VAL A 83 15.51 12.94 0.93
CA VAL A 83 14.99 12.42 -0.35
C VAL A 83 14.17 11.15 -0.11
N SER A 84 14.63 10.24 0.74
CA SER A 84 13.89 9.02 1.05
C SER A 84 12.56 9.28 1.75
N LEU A 85 12.53 10.21 2.72
CA LEU A 85 11.31 10.58 3.44
C LEU A 85 10.29 11.28 2.52
N ILE A 86 10.75 12.25 1.72
CA ILE A 86 9.89 12.94 0.75
C ILE A 86 9.34 11.92 -0.25
N LEU A 87 10.19 11.05 -0.78
CA LEU A 87 9.79 10.02 -1.73
C LEU A 87 8.76 9.06 -1.12
N LEU A 88 8.97 8.61 0.13
CA LEU A 88 8.01 7.77 0.84
C LEU A 88 6.64 8.45 0.98
N ILE A 89 6.61 9.73 1.38
CA ILE A 89 5.36 10.50 1.50
C ILE A 89 4.68 10.62 0.15
N LEU A 90 5.42 10.94 -0.92
CA LEU A 90 4.87 11.05 -2.27
C LEU A 90 4.27 9.72 -2.75
N ILE A 91 4.93 8.60 -2.48
CA ILE A 91 4.43 7.26 -2.80
C ILE A 91 3.13 6.98 -2.03
N ILE A 92 3.10 7.20 -0.72
CA ILE A 92 1.92 6.98 0.12
C ILE A 92 0.74 7.81 -0.39
N VAL A 93 0.95 9.09 -0.67
CA VAL A 93 -0.11 9.99 -1.16
C VAL A 93 -0.57 9.58 -2.55
N ALA A 94 0.35 9.33 -3.49
CA ALA A 94 0.00 8.95 -4.86
C ALA A 94 -0.79 7.63 -4.88
N MET A 95 -0.31 6.59 -4.20
CA MET A 95 -1.01 5.30 -4.10
C MET A 95 -2.33 5.43 -3.37
N GLY A 96 -2.39 6.22 -2.29
CA GLY A 96 -3.61 6.48 -1.54
C GLY A 96 -4.69 7.11 -2.41
N LEU A 97 -4.34 8.13 -3.21
CA LEU A 97 -5.29 8.81 -4.09
C LEU A 97 -5.75 7.94 -5.27
N ILE A 98 -4.82 7.27 -5.94
CA ILE A 98 -5.12 6.42 -7.10
C ILE A 98 -5.89 5.17 -6.66
N GLY A 99 -5.41 4.50 -5.62
CA GLY A 99 -5.98 3.26 -5.10
C GLY A 99 -7.36 3.47 -4.49
N SER A 100 -7.52 4.42 -3.55
CA SER A 100 -8.80 4.61 -2.87
C SER A 100 -9.93 4.90 -3.85
N ARG A 101 -9.72 5.79 -4.82
CA ARG A 101 -10.74 6.16 -5.81
C ARG A 101 -11.18 4.98 -6.65
N HIS A 102 -10.25 4.16 -7.14
CA HIS A 102 -10.57 3.06 -8.02
C HIS A 102 -11.14 1.85 -7.26
N TYR A 103 -10.52 1.44 -6.15
CA TYR A 103 -10.99 0.28 -5.38
C TYR A 103 -12.31 0.55 -4.66
N SER A 104 -12.61 1.80 -4.29
CA SER A 104 -13.96 2.15 -3.81
C SER A 104 -15.02 1.95 -4.89
N LYS A 105 -14.73 2.30 -6.16
CA LYS A 105 -15.66 2.03 -7.27
C LYS A 105 -15.87 0.53 -7.48
N ILE A 106 -14.79 -0.26 -7.44
CA ILE A 106 -14.90 -1.73 -7.53
C ILE A 106 -15.75 -2.29 -6.38
N ARG A 107 -15.50 -1.84 -5.14
CA ARG A 107 -16.28 -2.28 -3.97
C ARG A 107 -17.75 -1.92 -4.10
N LYS A 108 -18.06 -0.70 -4.57
CA LYS A 108 -19.42 -0.28 -4.86
C LYS A 108 -20.08 -1.21 -5.90
N ALA A 109 -19.42 -1.44 -7.04
CA ALA A 109 -19.93 -2.29 -8.11
C ALA A 109 -20.16 -3.75 -7.67
N LEU A 110 -19.33 -4.25 -6.74
CA LEU A 110 -19.47 -5.59 -6.16
C LEU A 110 -20.50 -5.68 -5.02
N GLY A 111 -21.22 -4.59 -4.71
CA GLY A 111 -22.18 -4.52 -3.63
C GLY A 111 -21.56 -4.69 -2.23
N MET A 112 -20.38 -4.11 -2.03
CA MET A 112 -19.66 -4.09 -0.75
C MET A 112 -19.73 -2.68 -0.13
N PRO A 113 -19.58 -2.55 1.21
CA PRO A 113 -19.38 -1.24 1.82
C PRO A 113 -18.15 -0.55 1.21
N TYR A 114 -18.28 0.73 0.89
CA TYR A 114 -17.27 1.49 0.16
C TYR A 114 -17.08 2.88 0.77
N PHE A 115 -16.02 3.56 0.35
CA PHE A 115 -15.72 4.93 0.79
C PHE A 115 -15.74 5.90 -0.39
N ASP A 116 -16.43 7.02 -0.24
CA ASP A 116 -16.29 8.17 -1.13
C ASP A 116 -15.53 9.28 -0.40
N GLY A 117 -14.24 9.41 -0.72
CA GLY A 117 -13.31 10.21 0.05
C GLY A 117 -13.22 9.72 1.50
N ARG A 118 -13.69 10.53 2.45
CA ARG A 118 -13.73 10.18 3.89
C ARG A 118 -15.10 9.67 4.36
N LYS A 119 -16.11 9.65 3.48
CA LYS A 119 -17.46 9.21 3.83
C LYS A 119 -17.61 7.72 3.58
N GLY A 120 -18.02 6.97 4.60
CA GLY A 120 -18.37 5.56 4.46
C GLY A 120 -19.80 5.42 3.96
N HIS A 121 -20.01 4.49 3.03
CA HIS A 121 -21.31 4.14 2.47
C HIS A 121 -21.61 2.66 2.73
N PRO A 122 -22.87 2.31 3.06
CA PRO A 122 -23.28 0.92 3.19
C PRO A 122 -23.20 0.19 1.83
N ALA A 123 -23.36 -1.13 1.87
CA ALA A 123 -23.46 -1.91 0.65
C ALA A 123 -24.71 -1.51 -0.16
N GLU A 124 -24.53 -1.32 -1.46
CA GLU A 124 -25.60 -1.11 -2.45
C GLU A 124 -25.80 -2.40 -3.27
N PRO A 125 -26.92 -2.54 -4.03
CA PRO A 125 -27.07 -3.64 -4.97
C PRO A 125 -25.89 -3.70 -5.95
N PRO A 126 -25.35 -4.89 -6.26
CA PRO A 126 -24.24 -5.03 -7.20
C PRO A 126 -24.64 -4.56 -8.60
N ALA A 127 -23.67 -4.01 -9.31
CA ALA A 127 -23.81 -3.62 -10.71
C ALA A 127 -23.91 -4.88 -11.61
N PRO A 128 -24.35 -4.74 -12.88
CA PRO A 128 -24.33 -5.84 -13.83
C PRO A 128 -22.92 -6.42 -14.01
N ASP A 129 -22.83 -7.74 -14.19
CA ASP A 129 -21.54 -8.45 -14.29
C ASP A 129 -20.62 -7.88 -15.38
N GLU A 130 -21.18 -7.46 -16.51
CA GLU A 130 -20.42 -6.84 -17.61
C GLU A 130 -19.72 -5.55 -17.17
N GLU A 131 -20.40 -4.71 -16.39
CA GLU A 131 -19.84 -3.46 -15.86
C GLU A 131 -18.71 -3.76 -14.86
N ILE A 132 -18.90 -4.76 -14.00
CA ILE A 132 -17.90 -5.21 -13.03
C ILE A 132 -16.63 -5.68 -13.74
N VAL A 133 -16.77 -6.52 -14.77
CA VAL A 133 -15.63 -7.06 -15.53
C VAL A 133 -14.85 -5.94 -16.22
N VAL A 134 -15.55 -4.98 -16.84
CA VAL A 134 -14.91 -3.80 -17.45
C VAL A 134 -14.17 -2.95 -16.42
N LEU A 135 -14.77 -2.75 -15.25
CA LEU A 135 -14.15 -1.96 -14.19
C LEU A 135 -12.90 -2.65 -13.63
N LEU A 136 -12.96 -3.96 -13.40
CA LEU A 136 -11.83 -4.77 -12.94
C LEU A 136 -10.67 -4.71 -13.95
N ALA A 137 -10.93 -4.91 -15.24
CA ALA A 137 -9.92 -4.85 -16.30
C ALA A 137 -9.18 -3.50 -16.37
N ASN A 138 -9.89 -2.41 -16.05
CA ASN A 138 -9.36 -1.05 -16.03
C ASN A 138 -8.63 -0.67 -14.73
N SER A 139 -8.30 -1.64 -13.86
CA SER A 139 -7.61 -1.33 -12.62
C SER A 139 -6.21 -0.72 -12.83
N PRO A 140 -5.81 0.26 -11.99
CA PRO A 140 -4.49 0.89 -12.05
C PRO A 140 -3.40 0.03 -11.41
N ALA A 141 -3.61 -1.28 -11.25
CA ALA A 141 -2.70 -2.17 -10.53
C ALA A 141 -1.24 -2.06 -10.99
N ILE A 142 -1.00 -2.03 -12.32
CA ILE A 142 0.36 -1.92 -12.87
C ILE A 142 1.01 -0.60 -12.45
N THR A 143 0.28 0.51 -12.60
CA THR A 143 0.74 1.84 -12.16
C THR A 143 1.07 1.86 -10.67
N LEU A 144 0.18 1.29 -9.84
CA LEU A 144 0.40 1.17 -8.40
C LEU A 144 1.61 0.29 -8.06
N THR A 145 1.82 -0.81 -8.79
CA THR A 145 3.00 -1.68 -8.62
C THR A 145 4.28 -0.94 -8.99
N VAL A 146 4.31 -0.21 -10.11
CA VAL A 146 5.49 0.57 -10.52
C VAL A 146 5.81 1.65 -9.49
N ILE A 147 4.81 2.39 -9.02
CA ILE A 147 4.99 3.43 -8.00
C ILE A 147 5.46 2.81 -6.67
N GLY A 148 4.78 1.78 -6.20
CA GLY A 148 5.08 1.13 -4.91
C GLY A 148 6.43 0.41 -4.93
N PHE A 149 6.58 -0.60 -5.79
CA PHE A 149 7.81 -1.40 -5.86
C PHE A 149 9.00 -0.58 -6.36
N GLY A 150 8.83 0.21 -7.43
CA GLY A 150 9.89 1.06 -7.95
C GLY A 150 10.32 2.12 -6.94
N GLY A 151 9.36 2.75 -6.27
CA GLY A 151 9.64 3.72 -5.22
C GLY A 151 10.38 3.12 -4.03
N ILE A 152 9.97 1.94 -3.56
CA ILE A 152 10.67 1.23 -2.47
C ILE A 152 12.08 0.81 -2.90
N ALA A 153 12.28 0.37 -4.14
CA ALA A 153 13.60 0.02 -4.65
C ALA A 153 14.56 1.22 -4.66
N VAL A 154 14.06 2.41 -5.02
CA VAL A 154 14.84 3.66 -4.94
C VAL A 154 15.15 4.03 -3.48
N ILE A 155 14.19 3.91 -2.56
CA ILE A 155 14.43 4.15 -1.12
C ILE A 155 15.48 3.18 -0.57
N LEU A 156 15.39 1.90 -0.92
CA LEU A 156 16.39 0.89 -0.53
C LEU A 156 17.78 1.28 -1.03
N TRP A 157 17.89 1.70 -2.30
CA TRP A 157 19.16 2.16 -2.86
C TRP A 157 19.71 3.38 -2.10
N LEU A 158 18.89 4.40 -1.82
CA LEU A 158 19.29 5.58 -1.04
C LEU A 158 19.81 5.20 0.36
N MET A 159 19.12 4.28 1.03
CA MET A 159 19.44 3.85 2.40
C MET A 159 20.72 2.99 2.46
N MET A 160 20.95 2.17 1.44
CA MET A 160 22.11 1.28 1.34
C MET A 160 23.38 2.02 0.92
N PHE A 161 23.30 2.78 -0.17
CA PHE A 161 24.48 3.37 -0.81
C PHE A 161 24.79 4.79 -0.34
N LYS A 162 23.81 5.50 0.26
CA LYS A 162 24.00 6.83 0.88
C LYS A 162 24.79 7.80 -0.03
N PRO A 163 24.31 8.04 -1.27
CA PRO A 163 25.11 8.66 -2.33
C PRO A 163 25.53 10.12 -2.08
N PHE A 164 24.93 10.83 -1.12
CA PHE A 164 25.16 12.24 -0.83
C PHE A 164 24.66 12.67 0.55
#